data_AF-A0A6C0G7F7-F1
#
_entry.id   AF-A0A6C0G7F7-F1
#
_cell.length_a   1.000
_cell.length_b   1.000
_cell.length_c   1.000
_cell.angle_alpha   90.00
_cell.angle_beta   90.00
_cell.angle_gamma   90.00
#
_symmetry.space_group_name_H-M   'P 1'
#
loop_
_entity.id
_entity.type
_entity.pdbx_description
1 polymer ?
#
loop_
_entity_poly.entity_id
_entity_poly.type
_entity_poly.pdbx_seq_one_letter_code
_entity_poly.pdbx_strand_id
1 'polypeptide(L)'
;MFLLFNTDLVQEQIRSFQFTADIIDTIGQRFNEIILPIPKDRAFRTEVVTKLQKALSERVIGKAFIKHMPKIIEQVLLNDDIDEIRKLEALSIDEITSLITTETITSEFGGFNCFTLTSSQIKDSIFIPKYYDPTIEKELKELEHNCELVSMGELKQSGVITYYTGDEIGKMAYGTGSIPFIRTSDFSNWEIKHNPKQGISEEIYQEYATREDVREHDVLLVRDGTYLVGSSCIITEYDAKSLYCGGLYKIRCNDWKRIDPFLLLGLLNSYIVKRQIRTKQFTRDVIDTIGNRIDEVVIPIPKSEMTKKKISDFIKNIVETRIHSREEISSLARKVI
;
A
#
# COMPACT_ATOMS: atom_id res chain seq x y z
N MET A 1 -11.33 11.04 23.51
CA MET A 1 -10.37 12.10 23.12
C MET A 1 -9.91 11.94 21.68
N PHE A 2 -9.33 10.80 21.28
CA PHE A 2 -8.95 10.52 19.88
C PHE A 2 -10.02 10.91 18.86
N LEU A 3 -11.26 10.44 19.05
CA LEU A 3 -12.35 10.75 18.13
C LEU A 3 -12.65 12.25 18.01
N LEU A 4 -12.61 12.98 19.13
CA LEU A 4 -12.89 14.42 19.17
C LEU A 4 -11.89 15.21 18.32
N PHE A 5 -10.61 14.82 18.37
CA PHE A 5 -9.59 15.43 17.52
C PHE A 5 -9.81 15.18 16.04
N ASN A 6 -10.53 14.14 15.65
CA ASN A 6 -10.83 13.82 14.25
C ASN A 6 -12.19 14.35 13.78
N THR A 7 -12.86 15.17 14.59
CA THR A 7 -14.09 15.85 14.19
C THR A 7 -13.79 17.08 13.33
N ASP A 8 -14.67 17.40 12.38
CA ASP A 8 -14.47 18.53 11.45
C ASP A 8 -14.27 19.85 12.21
N LEU A 9 -15.07 20.10 13.25
CA LEU A 9 -14.96 21.28 14.10
C LEU A 9 -13.56 21.43 14.74
N VAL A 10 -12.96 20.34 15.21
CA VAL A 10 -11.62 20.40 15.83
C VAL A 10 -10.53 20.50 14.76
N GLN A 11 -10.69 19.82 13.62
CA GLN A 11 -9.75 19.93 12.50
C GLN A 11 -9.74 21.35 11.89
N GLU A 12 -10.89 22.01 11.80
CA GLU A 12 -10.99 23.42 11.40
C GLU A 12 -10.30 24.35 12.39
N GLN A 13 -10.49 24.14 13.70
CA GLN A 13 -9.75 24.89 14.73
C GLN A 13 -8.24 24.72 14.55
N ILE A 14 -7.75 23.49 14.43
CA ILE A 14 -6.32 23.19 14.23
C ILE A 14 -5.78 23.92 13.00
N ARG A 15 -6.48 23.83 11.86
CA ARG A 15 -6.08 24.53 10.62
C ARG A 15 -6.07 26.05 10.77
N SER A 16 -7.05 26.61 11.49
CA SER A 16 -7.10 28.06 11.77
C SER A 16 -6.02 28.53 12.75
N PHE A 17 -5.46 27.61 13.53
CA PHE A 17 -4.40 27.89 14.50
C PHE A 17 -3.00 27.68 13.93
N GLN A 18 -2.91 26.99 12.80
CA GLN A 18 -1.66 26.65 12.14
C GLN A 18 -0.97 27.89 11.57
N PHE A 19 0.33 27.99 11.81
CA PHE A 19 1.23 28.97 11.21
C PHE A 19 2.56 28.29 10.88
N THR A 20 3.28 28.85 9.90
CA THR A 20 4.60 28.32 9.52
C THR A 20 5.67 29.00 10.37
N ALA A 21 6.42 28.22 11.13
CA ALA A 21 7.64 28.65 11.82
C ALA A 21 8.85 28.17 11.00
N ASP A 22 9.58 29.11 10.40
CA ASP A 22 10.63 28.87 9.40
C ASP A 22 10.13 28.06 8.19
N ILE A 23 10.28 26.73 8.24
CA ILE A 23 9.91 25.78 7.17
C ILE A 23 8.96 24.68 7.66
N ILE A 24 8.51 24.74 8.92
CA ILE A 24 7.67 23.71 9.54
C ILE A 24 6.37 24.35 10.01
N ASP A 25 5.26 23.73 9.63
CA ASP A 25 3.95 24.14 10.14
C ASP A 25 3.74 23.68 11.58
N THR A 26 3.23 24.57 12.43
CA THR A 26 2.96 24.32 13.84
C THR A 26 1.73 25.09 14.32
N ILE A 27 1.15 24.68 15.44
CA ILE A 27 0.07 25.40 16.15
C ILE A 27 0.57 26.04 17.46
N GLY A 28 1.83 25.78 17.85
CA GLY A 28 2.43 26.33 19.07
C GLY A 28 1.57 26.16 20.33
N GLN A 29 1.51 27.21 21.15
CA GLN A 29 0.70 27.22 22.39
C GLN A 29 -0.81 27.31 22.14
N ARG A 30 -1.24 27.62 20.91
CA ARG A 30 -2.67 27.67 20.55
C ARG A 30 -3.33 26.30 20.58
N PHE A 31 -2.55 25.23 20.72
CA PHE A 31 -3.08 23.91 21.07
C PHE A 31 -3.97 23.95 22.32
N ASN A 32 -3.62 24.77 23.31
CA ASN A 32 -4.40 24.91 24.54
C ASN A 32 -5.73 25.66 24.34
N GLU A 33 -5.93 26.31 23.19
CA GLU A 33 -7.16 27.01 22.81
C GLU A 33 -8.18 26.08 22.12
N ILE A 34 -7.80 24.83 21.80
CA ILE A 34 -8.69 23.89 21.10
C ILE A 34 -9.87 23.51 22.00
N ILE A 35 -11.08 23.80 21.51
CA ILE A 35 -12.34 23.44 22.17
C ILE A 35 -12.80 22.08 21.66
N LEU A 36 -12.93 21.13 22.58
CA LEU A 36 -13.41 19.79 22.27
C LEU A 36 -14.94 19.69 22.45
N PRO A 37 -15.70 19.25 21.43
CA PRO A 37 -17.14 19.06 21.53
C PRO A 37 -17.46 17.78 22.29
N ILE A 38 -17.42 17.82 23.62
CA ILE A 38 -17.69 16.64 24.47
C ILE A 38 -19.21 16.43 24.59
N PRO A 39 -19.78 15.29 24.14
CA PRO A 39 -21.20 15.03 24.29
C PRO A 39 -21.62 14.97 25.76
N LYS A 40 -22.78 15.56 26.09
CA LYS A 40 -23.31 15.58 27.46
C LYS A 40 -23.94 14.24 27.86
N ASP A 41 -24.56 13.55 26.91
CA ASP A 41 -25.20 12.26 27.17
C ASP A 41 -24.16 11.16 27.45
N ARG A 42 -24.26 10.56 28.64
CA ARG A 42 -23.37 9.48 29.07
C ARG A 42 -23.61 8.19 28.29
N ALA A 43 -24.85 7.86 27.96
CA ALA A 43 -25.18 6.63 27.24
C ALA A 43 -24.59 6.68 25.82
N PHE A 44 -24.82 7.78 25.11
CA PHE A 44 -24.19 8.04 23.81
C PHE A 44 -22.65 7.98 23.86
N ARG A 45 -22.01 8.59 24.88
CA ARG A 45 -20.55 8.50 25.03
C ARG A 45 -20.06 7.05 25.16
N THR A 46 -20.74 6.24 25.98
CA THR A 46 -20.36 4.83 26.17
C THR A 46 -20.51 4.07 24.86
N GLU A 47 -21.63 4.25 24.14
CA GLU A 47 -21.86 3.62 22.84
C GLU A 47 -20.76 3.96 21.82
N VAL A 48 -20.45 5.25 21.67
CA VAL A 48 -19.41 5.74 20.74
C VAL A 48 -18.04 5.20 21.11
N VAL A 49 -17.69 5.15 22.40
CA VAL A 49 -16.41 4.59 22.86
C VAL A 49 -16.31 3.10 22.53
N THR A 50 -17.36 2.31 22.77
CA THR A 50 -17.36 0.88 22.45
C THR A 50 -17.18 0.63 20.96
N LYS A 51 -17.90 1.37 20.10
CA LYS A 51 -17.75 1.27 18.64
C LYS A 51 -16.36 1.68 18.17
N LEU A 52 -15.85 2.80 18.70
CA LEU A 52 -14.50 3.27 18.39
C LEU A 52 -13.42 2.26 18.79
N GLN A 53 -13.53 1.66 19.98
CA GLN A 53 -12.58 0.65 20.45
C GLN A 53 -12.58 -0.57 19.52
N LYS A 54 -13.75 -1.03 19.10
CA LYS A 54 -13.87 -2.13 18.13
C LYS A 54 -13.18 -1.79 16.81
N ALA A 55 -13.51 -0.66 16.19
CA ALA A 55 -12.95 -0.23 14.92
C ALA A 55 -11.43 -0.01 14.99
N LEU A 56 -10.91 0.55 16.08
CA LEU A 56 -9.47 0.71 16.29
C LEU A 56 -8.76 -0.64 16.41
N SER A 57 -9.34 -1.59 17.17
CA SER A 57 -8.78 -2.94 17.31
C SER A 57 -8.70 -3.68 15.98
N GLU A 58 -9.76 -3.63 15.16
CA GLU A 58 -9.78 -4.22 13.81
C GLU A 58 -8.67 -3.65 12.92
N ARG A 59 -8.43 -2.32 12.98
CA ARG A 59 -7.33 -1.69 12.23
C ARG A 59 -5.95 -2.06 12.76
N VAL A 60 -5.78 -2.24 14.07
CA VAL A 60 -4.51 -2.70 14.65
C VAL A 60 -4.21 -4.13 14.21
N ILE A 61 -5.21 -5.01 14.26
CA ILE A 61 -5.12 -6.40 13.80
C ILE A 61 -4.76 -6.45 12.31
N GLY A 62 -5.50 -5.72 11.46
CA GLY A 62 -5.20 -5.67 10.03
C GLY A 62 -3.78 -5.17 9.73
N LYS A 63 -3.27 -4.20 10.50
CA LYS A 63 -1.89 -3.71 10.36
C LYS A 63 -0.88 -4.80 10.70
N ALA A 64 -1.14 -5.58 11.75
CA ALA A 64 -0.28 -6.70 12.13
C ALA A 64 -0.21 -7.74 11.02
N PHE A 65 -1.35 -8.14 10.45
CA PHE A 65 -1.37 -9.08 9.33
C PHE A 65 -0.54 -8.55 8.17
N ILE A 66 -0.83 -7.35 7.67
CA ILE A 66 -0.12 -6.73 6.53
C ILE A 66 1.41 -6.76 6.72
N LYS A 67 1.87 -6.51 7.93
CA LYS A 67 3.30 -6.53 8.26
C LYS A 67 3.92 -7.93 8.14
N HIS A 68 3.19 -8.98 8.54
CA HIS A 68 3.67 -10.37 8.46
C HIS A 68 3.38 -11.04 7.10
N MET A 69 2.45 -10.49 6.31
CA MET A 69 1.99 -11.07 5.05
C MET A 69 3.10 -11.46 4.07
N PRO A 70 4.18 -10.67 3.87
CA PRO A 70 5.25 -11.07 2.96
C PRO A 70 5.81 -12.46 3.26
N LYS A 71 6.00 -12.80 4.54
CA LYS A 71 6.50 -14.11 4.99
C LYS A 71 5.50 -15.23 4.72
N ILE A 72 4.25 -14.96 5.06
CA ILE A 72 3.18 -15.96 5.02
C ILE A 72 2.89 -16.32 3.57
N ILE A 73 2.78 -15.32 2.70
CA ILE A 73 2.61 -15.54 1.27
C ILE A 73 3.79 -16.35 0.73
N GLU A 74 5.03 -16.01 1.09
CA GLU A 74 6.20 -16.80 0.66
C GLU A 74 6.09 -18.28 1.08
N GLN A 75 5.71 -18.56 2.33
CA GLN A 75 5.53 -19.93 2.82
C GLN A 75 4.40 -20.68 2.10
N VAL A 76 3.29 -19.98 1.83
CA VAL A 76 2.16 -20.54 1.08
C VAL A 76 2.59 -20.85 -0.36
N LEU A 77 3.34 -19.95 -1.01
CA LEU A 77 3.83 -20.15 -2.37
C LEU A 77 4.84 -21.31 -2.46
N LEU A 78 5.73 -21.44 -1.46
CA LEU A 78 6.73 -22.51 -1.41
C LEU A 78 6.12 -23.88 -1.15
N ASN A 79 5.13 -23.98 -0.26
CA ASN A 79 4.61 -25.28 0.20
C ASN A 79 3.23 -25.64 -0.38
N ASP A 80 2.58 -24.72 -1.11
CA ASP A 80 1.15 -24.79 -1.45
C ASP A 80 0.24 -25.04 -0.24
N ASP A 81 0.68 -24.56 0.93
CA ASP A 81 0.04 -24.81 2.23
C ASP A 81 -0.81 -23.62 2.66
N ILE A 82 -2.10 -23.69 2.36
CA ILE A 82 -3.08 -22.69 2.78
C ILE A 82 -3.36 -22.71 4.29
N ASP A 83 -2.93 -23.73 5.03
CA ASP A 83 -3.14 -23.80 6.48
C ASP A 83 -2.31 -22.74 7.21
N GLU A 84 -1.21 -22.25 6.62
CA GLU A 84 -0.48 -21.09 7.16
C GLU A 84 -1.37 -19.85 7.27
N ILE A 85 -2.24 -19.60 6.28
CA ILE A 85 -3.22 -18.51 6.34
C ILE A 85 -4.28 -18.80 7.40
N ARG A 86 -4.76 -20.04 7.49
CA ARG A 86 -5.81 -20.42 8.48
C ARG A 86 -5.32 -20.29 9.91
N LYS A 87 -4.05 -20.63 10.19
CA LYS A 87 -3.43 -20.47 11.52
C LYS A 87 -3.48 -19.02 11.98
N LEU A 88 -3.25 -18.07 11.06
CA LEU A 88 -3.29 -16.64 11.36
C LEU A 88 -4.69 -16.12 11.59
N GLU A 89 -5.65 -16.57 10.78
CA GLU A 89 -7.08 -16.25 10.97
C GLU A 89 -7.60 -16.73 12.33
N ALA A 90 -6.98 -17.79 12.89
CA ALA A 90 -7.35 -18.37 14.18
C ALA A 90 -6.69 -17.69 15.40
N LEU A 91 -5.75 -16.75 15.20
CA LEU A 91 -5.06 -16.10 16.31
C LEU A 91 -6.01 -15.19 17.12
N SER A 92 -5.82 -15.19 18.43
CA SER A 92 -6.46 -14.26 19.33
C SER A 92 -5.87 -12.85 19.21
N ILE A 93 -6.60 -11.84 19.69
CA ILE A 93 -6.16 -10.43 19.68
C ILE A 93 -4.85 -10.26 20.46
N ASP A 94 -4.67 -10.97 21.57
CA ASP A 94 -3.47 -10.89 22.39
C ASP A 94 -2.24 -11.46 21.68
N GLU A 95 -2.40 -12.59 20.97
CA GLU A 95 -1.35 -13.18 20.14
C GLU A 95 -0.95 -12.25 18.98
N ILE A 96 -1.94 -11.66 18.31
CA ILE A 96 -1.71 -10.69 17.23
C ILE A 96 -0.99 -9.44 17.76
N THR A 97 -1.32 -8.99 18.96
CA THR A 97 -0.65 -7.84 19.58
C THR A 97 0.81 -8.15 19.92
N SER A 98 1.09 -9.36 20.42
CA SER A 98 2.47 -9.83 20.67
C SER A 98 3.31 -9.90 19.37
N LEU A 99 2.69 -10.29 18.26
CA LEU A 99 3.31 -10.29 16.93
C LEU A 99 3.70 -8.88 16.45
N ILE A 100 3.04 -7.82 16.92
CA ILE A 100 3.41 -6.43 16.60
C ILE A 100 4.69 -6.04 17.33
N THR A 101 4.88 -6.47 18.59
CA THR A 101 6.02 -6.05 19.44
C THR A 101 7.34 -6.75 19.14
N THR A 102 7.34 -7.95 18.56
CA THR A 102 8.54 -8.81 18.41
C THR A 102 9.35 -8.50 17.14
N GLU A 103 9.50 -7.22 16.78
CA GLU A 103 9.93 -6.82 15.44
C GLU A 103 11.38 -7.18 15.08
N THR A 104 11.59 -7.87 13.95
CA THR A 104 12.70 -7.60 13.01
C THR A 104 12.36 -8.19 11.63
N ILE A 105 11.85 -7.38 10.68
CA ILE A 105 11.65 -7.83 9.29
C ILE A 105 12.88 -7.43 8.47
N THR A 106 13.94 -8.22 8.60
CA THR A 106 15.19 -8.10 7.82
C THR A 106 15.21 -9.02 6.60
N SER A 107 14.25 -9.95 6.46
CA SER A 107 14.22 -10.93 5.36
C SER A 107 14.09 -10.30 3.98
N GLU A 108 13.50 -9.11 3.86
CA GLU A 108 13.40 -8.36 2.59
C GLU A 108 14.77 -7.87 2.07
N PHE A 109 15.83 -7.90 2.88
CA PHE A 109 17.16 -7.42 2.50
C PHE A 109 18.07 -8.54 1.99
N GLY A 110 17.62 -9.80 2.04
CA GLY A 110 18.44 -10.96 1.72
C GLY A 110 19.61 -11.15 2.68
N GLY A 111 20.35 -12.23 2.49
CA GLY A 111 21.63 -12.45 3.17
C GLY A 111 22.79 -11.78 2.43
N PHE A 112 23.92 -11.60 3.11
CA PHE A 112 25.17 -11.24 2.42
C PHE A 112 25.58 -12.36 1.46
N ASN A 113 25.89 -12.01 0.22
CA ASN A 113 26.38 -12.96 -0.78
C ASN A 113 27.54 -12.38 -1.58
N CYS A 114 28.35 -13.28 -2.13
CA CYS A 114 29.46 -12.97 -3.04
C CYS A 114 29.38 -13.94 -4.21
N PHE A 115 29.53 -13.42 -5.42
CA PHE A 115 29.45 -14.19 -6.66
C PHE A 115 30.32 -13.55 -7.74
N THR A 116 30.59 -14.31 -8.79
CA THR A 116 31.34 -13.86 -9.96
C THR A 116 30.46 -13.93 -11.20
N LEU A 117 30.67 -12.99 -12.12
CA LEU A 117 30.00 -12.94 -13.42
C LEU A 117 31.03 -12.76 -14.51
N THR A 118 30.80 -13.40 -15.65
CA THR A 118 31.54 -13.11 -16.86
C THR A 118 30.99 -11.85 -17.52
N SER A 119 31.82 -11.14 -18.29
CA SER A 119 31.38 -9.94 -19.01
C SER A 119 30.21 -10.19 -19.96
N SER A 120 30.02 -11.42 -20.44
CA SER A 120 28.90 -11.81 -21.31
C SER A 120 27.57 -11.92 -20.59
N GLN A 121 27.56 -11.97 -19.25
CA GLN A 121 26.34 -12.02 -18.44
C GLN A 121 25.81 -10.62 -18.07
N ILE A 122 26.58 -9.57 -18.36
CA ILE A 122 26.17 -8.18 -18.11
C ILE A 122 25.05 -7.81 -19.10
N LYS A 123 23.89 -7.42 -18.56
CA LYS A 123 22.72 -6.98 -19.32
C LYS A 123 22.73 -5.46 -19.42
N ASP A 124 22.49 -4.93 -20.62
CA ASP A 124 22.26 -3.50 -20.89
C ASP A 124 23.27 -2.54 -20.25
N SER A 125 24.54 -2.98 -20.10
CA SER A 125 25.58 -2.22 -19.41
C SER A 125 25.24 -1.81 -17.97
N ILE A 126 24.42 -2.63 -17.30
CA ILE A 126 24.09 -2.48 -15.88
C ILE A 126 25.22 -3.12 -15.08
N PHE A 127 26.01 -2.30 -14.38
CA PHE A 127 27.14 -2.76 -13.55
C PHE A 127 26.83 -2.74 -12.05
N ILE A 128 25.55 -2.65 -11.67
CA ILE A 128 25.11 -2.62 -10.27
C ILE A 128 25.10 -4.06 -9.73
N PRO A 129 25.93 -4.42 -8.74
CA PRO A 129 26.05 -5.81 -8.28
C PRO A 129 24.72 -6.41 -7.81
N LYS A 130 23.93 -5.67 -7.04
CA LYS A 130 22.64 -6.16 -6.53
C LYS A 130 21.65 -6.54 -7.65
N TYR A 131 21.79 -6.00 -8.86
CA TYR A 131 20.92 -6.34 -9.99
C TYR A 131 21.02 -7.82 -10.39
N TYR A 132 22.16 -8.45 -10.10
CA TYR A 132 22.45 -9.85 -10.44
C TYR A 132 22.49 -10.77 -9.22
N ASP A 133 21.75 -10.45 -8.15
CA ASP A 133 21.70 -11.30 -6.96
C ASP A 133 21.27 -12.75 -7.32
N PRO A 134 22.17 -13.75 -7.25
CA PRO A 134 21.89 -15.11 -7.71
C PRO A 134 20.90 -15.84 -6.79
N THR A 135 20.69 -15.34 -5.57
CA THR A 135 19.74 -15.95 -4.63
C THR A 135 18.30 -15.75 -5.08
N ILE A 136 18.01 -14.66 -5.81
CA ILE A 136 16.69 -14.40 -6.40
C ILE A 136 16.34 -15.48 -7.43
N GLU A 137 17.26 -15.79 -8.35
CA GLU A 137 17.04 -16.82 -9.36
C GLU A 137 16.86 -18.20 -8.73
N LYS A 138 17.60 -18.48 -7.65
CA LYS A 138 17.48 -19.73 -6.91
C LYS A 138 16.10 -19.87 -6.24
N GLU A 139 15.67 -18.84 -5.51
CA GLU A 139 14.36 -18.84 -4.82
C GLU A 139 13.19 -18.91 -5.82
N LEU A 140 13.27 -18.18 -6.94
CA LEU A 140 12.28 -18.30 -8.01
C LEU A 140 12.19 -19.74 -8.54
N LYS A 141 13.32 -20.41 -8.79
CA LYS A 141 13.31 -21.82 -9.22
C LYS A 141 12.66 -22.76 -8.22
N GLU A 142 12.83 -22.52 -6.92
CA GLU A 142 12.14 -23.30 -5.89
C GLU A 142 10.62 -23.12 -5.96
N LEU A 143 10.15 -21.91 -6.32
CA LEU A 143 8.74 -21.61 -6.51
C LEU A 143 8.14 -22.20 -7.79
N GLU A 144 8.92 -22.49 -8.84
CA GLU A 144 8.42 -23.05 -10.11
C GLU A 144 7.64 -24.36 -9.94
N HIS A 145 7.86 -25.10 -8.85
CA HIS A 145 7.12 -26.33 -8.57
C HIS A 145 5.62 -26.03 -8.38
N ASN A 146 5.29 -25.06 -7.54
CA ASN A 146 3.92 -24.74 -7.12
C ASN A 146 3.35 -23.51 -7.83
N CYS A 147 4.21 -22.66 -8.41
CA CYS A 147 3.84 -21.42 -9.05
C CYS A 147 4.19 -21.44 -10.53
N GLU A 148 3.39 -20.76 -11.32
CA GLU A 148 3.76 -20.29 -12.64
C GLU A 148 4.49 -18.96 -12.48
N LEU A 149 5.69 -18.86 -13.04
CA LEU A 149 6.50 -17.65 -12.99
C LEU A 149 6.28 -16.84 -14.26
N VAL A 150 5.70 -15.66 -14.12
CA VAL A 150 5.42 -14.75 -15.26
C VAL A 150 5.88 -13.36 -14.91
N SER A 151 6.61 -12.70 -15.78
CA SER A 151 7.03 -11.31 -15.58
C SER A 151 5.87 -10.32 -15.74
N MET A 152 5.96 -9.16 -15.08
CA MET A 152 5.01 -8.06 -15.27
C MET A 152 4.93 -7.64 -16.74
N GLY A 153 6.07 -7.67 -17.46
CA GLY A 153 6.14 -7.38 -18.89
C GLY A 153 5.35 -8.37 -19.74
N GLU A 154 5.46 -9.68 -19.46
CA GLU A 154 4.69 -10.72 -20.14
C GLU A 154 3.19 -10.64 -19.82
N LEU A 155 2.83 -10.36 -18.55
CA LEU A 155 1.42 -10.12 -18.17
C LEU A 155 0.83 -8.89 -18.88
N LYS A 156 1.64 -7.85 -19.09
CA LYS A 156 1.25 -6.67 -19.86
C LYS A 156 1.11 -6.97 -21.34
N GLN A 157 2.07 -7.69 -21.93
CA GLN A 157 2.06 -8.03 -23.35
C GLN A 157 0.88 -8.95 -23.72
N SER A 158 0.53 -9.87 -22.83
CA SER A 158 -0.63 -10.77 -22.99
C SER A 158 -1.97 -10.09 -22.67
N GLY A 159 -1.96 -8.85 -22.19
CA GLY A 159 -3.16 -8.07 -21.86
C GLY A 159 -3.85 -8.46 -20.55
N VAL A 160 -3.29 -9.41 -19.79
CA VAL A 160 -3.81 -9.85 -18.48
C VAL A 160 -3.84 -8.68 -17.50
N ILE A 161 -2.81 -7.83 -17.54
CA ILE A 161 -2.76 -6.56 -16.81
C ILE A 161 -2.41 -5.42 -17.77
N THR A 162 -2.68 -4.20 -17.34
CA THR A 162 -2.17 -2.98 -17.96
C THR A 162 -1.64 -2.05 -16.89
N TYR A 163 -0.55 -1.34 -17.16
CA TYR A 163 -0.06 -0.30 -16.25
C TYR A 163 0.60 0.87 -16.95
N TYR A 164 0.38 2.04 -16.35
CA TYR A 164 0.83 3.34 -16.80
C TYR A 164 1.21 4.21 -15.60
N THR A 165 2.03 5.23 -15.85
CA THR A 165 2.34 6.25 -14.85
C THR A 165 1.32 7.38 -14.90
N GLY A 166 1.18 8.10 -13.79
CA GLY A 166 0.32 9.29 -13.71
C GLY A 166 1.00 10.54 -14.23
N ASP A 167 0.35 11.68 -14.02
CA ASP A 167 0.80 12.97 -14.50
C ASP A 167 1.42 13.84 -13.40
N GLU A 168 2.37 14.70 -13.79
CA GLU A 168 2.93 15.71 -12.91
C GLU A 168 2.24 17.06 -13.17
N ILE A 169 1.16 17.31 -12.43
CA ILE A 169 0.29 18.51 -12.55
C ILE A 169 0.93 19.80 -12.01
N GLY A 170 2.11 19.70 -11.39
CA GLY A 170 2.85 20.84 -10.84
C GLY A 170 2.33 21.35 -9.49
N LYS A 171 3.20 22.04 -8.74
CA LYS A 171 2.90 22.48 -7.36
C LYS A 171 1.79 23.53 -7.26
N MET A 172 1.56 24.31 -8.31
CA MET A 172 0.53 25.37 -8.32
C MET A 172 -0.89 24.81 -8.29
N ALA A 173 -1.07 23.54 -8.68
CA ALA A 173 -2.35 22.85 -8.62
C ALA A 173 -2.75 22.45 -7.18
N TYR A 174 -1.78 22.41 -6.26
CA TYR A 174 -2.00 21.90 -4.90
C TYR A 174 -2.82 22.87 -4.04
N GLY A 175 -3.79 22.32 -3.31
CA GLY A 175 -4.67 23.08 -2.41
C GLY A 175 -5.77 23.86 -3.15
N THR A 176 -5.94 23.64 -4.44
CA THR A 176 -6.97 24.34 -5.26
C THR A 176 -8.37 23.75 -5.12
N GLY A 177 -8.49 22.58 -4.50
CA GLY A 177 -9.78 21.93 -4.24
C GLY A 177 -9.64 20.71 -3.32
N SER A 178 -10.69 19.90 -3.26
CA SER A 178 -10.79 18.76 -2.33
C SER A 178 -10.56 17.39 -3.00
N ILE A 179 -10.41 17.33 -4.32
CA ILE A 179 -10.20 16.06 -5.03
C ILE A 179 -8.78 15.59 -4.76
N PRO A 180 -8.56 14.36 -4.27
CA PRO A 180 -7.21 13.90 -3.97
C PRO A 180 -6.27 13.87 -5.17
N PHE A 181 -5.05 14.36 -4.97
CA PHE A 181 -3.90 14.07 -5.82
C PHE A 181 -2.93 13.16 -5.06
N ILE A 182 -2.97 11.87 -5.38
CA ILE A 182 -2.29 10.79 -4.66
C ILE A 182 -0.79 10.84 -4.96
N ARG A 183 0.00 10.91 -3.89
CA ARG A 183 1.47 10.82 -3.94
C ARG A 183 1.97 9.61 -3.18
N THR A 184 3.25 9.32 -3.34
CA THR A 184 3.94 8.20 -2.67
C THR A 184 3.80 8.24 -1.15
N SER A 185 3.73 9.43 -0.56
CA SER A 185 3.53 9.64 0.88
C SER A 185 2.12 9.31 1.37
N ASP A 186 1.14 9.14 0.48
CA ASP A 186 -0.26 8.90 0.83
C ASP A 186 -0.58 7.40 0.97
N PHE A 187 0.40 6.52 0.73
CA PHE A 187 0.26 5.08 0.90
C PHE A 187 0.30 4.73 2.39
N SER A 188 -0.58 3.82 2.83
CA SER A 188 -0.55 3.31 4.19
C SER A 188 -1.14 1.90 4.25
N ASN A 189 -0.35 0.88 4.57
CA ASN A 189 -0.86 -0.48 4.82
C ASN A 189 -1.90 -0.96 3.78
N TRP A 190 -1.51 -0.94 2.50
CA TRP A 190 -2.34 -1.35 1.35
C TRP A 190 -3.59 -0.52 1.04
N GLU A 191 -3.86 0.55 1.78
CA GLU A 191 -4.92 1.53 1.52
C GLU A 191 -4.31 2.92 1.23
N ILE A 192 -5.09 3.79 0.59
CA ILE A 192 -4.79 5.22 0.52
C ILE A 192 -5.20 5.86 1.85
N LYS A 193 -4.39 6.82 2.34
CA LYS A 193 -4.74 7.61 3.51
C LYS A 193 -6.04 8.40 3.25
N HIS A 194 -6.96 8.40 4.22
CA HIS A 194 -8.26 9.08 4.12
C HIS A 194 -8.16 10.57 3.73
N ASN A 195 -7.14 11.27 4.21
CA ASN A 195 -6.88 12.68 3.87
C ASN A 195 -5.52 12.78 3.18
N PRO A 196 -5.47 12.57 1.85
CA PRO A 196 -4.25 12.79 1.07
C PRO A 196 -3.77 14.22 1.25
N LYS A 197 -2.45 14.41 1.24
CA LYS A 197 -1.87 15.71 1.60
C LYS A 197 -2.27 16.82 0.61
N GLN A 198 -2.45 16.47 -0.66
CA GLN A 198 -2.72 17.42 -1.72
C GLN A 198 -4.12 17.18 -2.29
N GLY A 199 -4.89 18.27 -2.39
CA GLY A 199 -6.16 18.32 -3.09
C GLY A 199 -6.08 19.24 -4.31
N ILE A 200 -6.86 18.95 -5.34
CA ILE A 200 -6.94 19.70 -6.60
C ILE A 200 -8.40 20.10 -6.89
N SER A 201 -8.55 21.12 -7.73
CA SER A 201 -9.85 21.60 -8.18
C SER A 201 -10.50 20.64 -9.19
N GLU A 202 -11.81 20.83 -9.42
CA GLU A 202 -12.56 20.04 -10.38
C GLU A 202 -12.08 20.30 -11.82
N GLU A 203 -11.67 21.53 -12.14
CA GLU A 203 -11.16 21.89 -13.48
C GLU A 203 -9.89 21.10 -13.80
N ILE A 204 -8.95 21.02 -12.86
CA ILE A 204 -7.72 20.25 -13.02
C ILE A 204 -8.06 18.76 -13.10
N TYR A 205 -8.93 18.25 -12.24
CA TYR A 205 -9.36 16.85 -12.30
C TYR A 205 -9.89 16.48 -13.70
N GLN A 206 -10.77 17.29 -14.28
CA GLN A 206 -11.38 17.03 -15.58
C GLN A 206 -10.36 16.98 -16.74
N GLU A 207 -9.26 17.74 -16.65
CA GLU A 207 -8.20 17.74 -17.66
C GLU A 207 -7.49 16.38 -17.78
N TYR A 208 -7.31 15.67 -16.65
CA TYR A 208 -6.51 14.44 -16.58
C TYR A 208 -7.33 13.17 -16.32
N ALA A 209 -8.53 13.28 -15.74
CA ALA A 209 -9.33 12.13 -15.27
C ALA A 209 -9.60 11.10 -16.36
N THR A 210 -9.82 11.54 -17.61
CA THR A 210 -10.06 10.63 -18.74
C THR A 210 -8.80 9.84 -19.11
N ARG A 211 -7.61 10.44 -18.98
CA ARG A 211 -6.33 9.79 -19.30
C ARG A 211 -5.86 8.87 -18.19
N GLU A 212 -5.92 9.34 -16.94
CA GLU A 212 -5.51 8.56 -15.78
C GLU A 212 -6.51 7.44 -15.46
N ASP A 213 -7.81 7.69 -15.69
CA ASP A 213 -8.89 6.70 -15.62
C ASP A 213 -8.77 5.82 -14.36
N VAL A 214 -8.68 6.45 -13.19
CA VAL A 214 -8.58 5.76 -11.90
C VAL A 214 -9.90 5.04 -11.63
N ARG A 215 -9.83 3.74 -11.30
CA ARG A 215 -11.00 2.93 -10.99
C ARG A 215 -10.78 2.11 -9.73
N GLU A 216 -11.90 1.78 -9.08
CA GLU A 216 -11.91 0.79 -8.01
C GLU A 216 -11.21 -0.50 -8.46
N HIS A 217 -10.44 -1.08 -7.55
CA HIS A 217 -9.57 -2.24 -7.73
C HIS A 217 -8.34 -2.04 -8.62
N ASP A 218 -8.04 -0.82 -9.07
CA ASP A 218 -6.70 -0.54 -9.58
C ASP A 218 -5.68 -0.66 -8.42
N VAL A 219 -4.53 -1.26 -8.68
CA VAL A 219 -3.41 -1.34 -7.72
C VAL A 219 -2.41 -0.23 -8.05
N LEU A 220 -2.14 0.65 -7.10
CA LEU A 220 -1.04 1.61 -7.23
C LEU A 220 0.25 1.01 -6.67
N LEU A 221 1.37 1.25 -7.35
CA LEU A 221 2.71 0.85 -6.94
C LEU A 221 3.66 2.04 -7.01
N VAL A 222 4.44 2.27 -5.95
CA VAL A 222 5.45 3.32 -5.93
C VAL A 222 6.59 2.98 -6.90
N ARG A 223 6.73 3.81 -7.94
CA ARG A 223 7.79 3.74 -8.93
C ARG A 223 9.03 4.52 -8.50
N ASP A 224 8.81 5.73 -7.97
CA ASP A 224 9.84 6.69 -7.56
C ASP A 224 9.65 7.02 -6.08
N GLY A 225 10.67 6.89 -5.22
CA GLY A 225 10.46 7.22 -3.80
C GLY A 225 11.48 6.67 -2.79
N THR A 226 12.71 6.38 -3.23
CA THR A 226 13.78 5.87 -2.34
C THR A 226 13.33 4.62 -1.59
N TYR A 227 13.07 4.70 -0.28
CA TYR A 227 12.68 3.55 0.54
C TYR A 227 11.24 3.06 0.27
N LEU A 228 10.41 3.87 -0.39
CA LEU A 228 9.02 3.53 -0.69
C LEU A 228 8.87 2.73 -1.98
N VAL A 229 9.89 2.65 -2.84
CA VAL A 229 9.82 1.92 -4.12
C VAL A 229 9.35 0.49 -3.90
N GLY A 230 8.33 0.08 -4.64
CA GLY A 230 7.67 -1.22 -4.50
C GLY A 230 6.54 -1.29 -3.46
N SER A 231 6.31 -0.23 -2.69
CA SER A 231 5.11 -0.15 -1.84
C SER A 231 3.86 -0.08 -2.73
N SER A 232 2.81 -0.79 -2.34
CA SER A 232 1.55 -0.84 -3.08
C SER A 232 0.32 -0.65 -2.20
N CYS A 233 -0.76 -0.23 -2.84
CA CYS A 233 -2.10 -0.14 -2.28
C CYS A 233 -3.14 -0.37 -3.36
N ILE A 234 -4.37 -0.66 -2.95
CA ILE A 234 -5.51 -0.81 -3.87
C ILE A 234 -6.43 0.40 -3.78
N ILE A 235 -6.95 0.83 -4.92
CA ILE A 235 -7.98 1.86 -5.04
C ILE A 235 -9.32 1.26 -4.66
N THR A 236 -10.04 1.96 -3.80
CA THR A 236 -11.37 1.57 -3.33
C THR A 236 -12.42 2.51 -3.93
N GLU A 237 -13.70 2.22 -3.73
CA GLU A 237 -14.78 3.16 -4.10
C GLU A 237 -14.59 4.57 -3.51
N TYR A 238 -13.95 4.67 -2.33
CA TYR A 238 -13.67 5.94 -1.65
C TYR A 238 -12.56 6.76 -2.31
N ASP A 239 -11.69 6.11 -3.09
CA ASP A 239 -10.50 6.74 -3.70
C ASP A 239 -10.66 6.94 -5.22
N ALA A 240 -11.72 6.37 -5.82
CA ALA A 240 -11.88 6.32 -7.28
C ALA A 240 -11.94 7.70 -7.95
N LYS A 241 -12.48 8.72 -7.25
CA LYS A 241 -12.41 10.12 -7.71
C LYS A 241 -11.10 10.76 -7.24
N SER A 242 -10.01 10.46 -7.94
CA SER A 242 -8.69 11.02 -7.67
C SER A 242 -7.81 11.10 -8.93
N LEU A 243 -6.70 11.82 -8.82
CA LEU A 243 -5.56 11.72 -9.74
C LEU A 243 -4.32 11.23 -8.97
N TYR A 244 -3.26 10.83 -9.66
CA TYR A 244 -2.04 10.30 -9.04
C TYR A 244 -0.77 10.78 -9.75
N CYS A 245 0.33 10.93 -9.00
CA CYS A 245 1.57 11.47 -9.57
C CYS A 245 2.32 10.50 -10.49
N GLY A 246 3.19 11.03 -11.36
CA GLY A 246 4.02 10.24 -12.29
C GLY A 246 5.04 9.31 -11.62
N GLY A 247 5.31 9.53 -10.33
CA GLY A 247 6.10 8.63 -9.48
C GLY A 247 5.39 7.35 -9.06
N LEU A 248 4.19 7.06 -9.57
CA LEU A 248 3.40 5.87 -9.29
C LEU A 248 3.04 5.14 -10.58
N TYR A 249 3.02 3.82 -10.53
CA TYR A 249 2.31 2.99 -11.51
C TYR A 249 0.89 2.74 -11.03
N LYS A 250 -0.08 2.86 -11.94
CA LYS A 250 -1.42 2.32 -11.77
C LYS A 250 -1.55 1.05 -12.57
N ILE A 251 -1.80 -0.07 -11.91
CA ILE A 251 -1.90 -1.41 -12.48
C ILE A 251 -3.35 -1.85 -12.43
N ARG A 252 -3.91 -2.23 -13.59
CA ARG A 252 -5.26 -2.78 -13.71
C ARG A 252 -5.21 -4.23 -14.14
N CYS A 253 -5.91 -5.10 -13.43
CA CYS A 253 -6.16 -6.46 -13.86
C CYS A 253 -7.34 -6.48 -14.85
N ASN A 254 -7.08 -6.94 -16.08
CA ASN A 254 -8.12 -7.08 -17.12
C ASN A 254 -8.70 -8.50 -17.17
N ASP A 255 -7.92 -9.50 -16.75
CA ASP A 255 -8.37 -10.89 -16.60
C ASP A 255 -8.29 -11.35 -15.14
N TRP A 256 -9.40 -11.19 -14.41
CA TRP A 256 -9.50 -11.55 -13.00
C TRP A 256 -9.53 -13.05 -12.75
N LYS A 257 -9.82 -13.86 -13.77
CA LYS A 257 -9.70 -15.33 -13.64
C LYS A 257 -8.23 -15.73 -13.56
N ARG A 258 -7.38 -15.00 -14.27
CA ARG A 258 -5.94 -15.24 -14.29
C ARG A 258 -5.27 -14.68 -13.05
N ILE A 259 -5.50 -13.39 -12.77
CA ILE A 259 -4.98 -12.69 -11.60
C ILE A 259 -5.95 -11.56 -11.20
N ASP A 260 -6.65 -11.74 -10.09
CA ASP A 260 -7.50 -10.68 -9.56
C ASP A 260 -6.66 -9.62 -8.81
N PRO A 261 -7.22 -8.42 -8.59
CA PRO A 261 -6.48 -7.32 -7.95
C PRO A 261 -5.96 -7.60 -6.53
N PHE A 262 -6.69 -8.38 -5.72
CA PHE A 262 -6.28 -8.70 -4.36
C PHE A 262 -5.19 -9.77 -4.34
N LEU A 263 -5.26 -10.75 -5.25
CA LEU A 263 -4.16 -11.68 -5.49
C LEU A 263 -2.90 -10.93 -5.94
N LEU A 264 -3.01 -10.03 -6.93
CA LEU A 264 -1.88 -9.22 -7.39
C LEU A 264 -1.27 -8.40 -6.26
N LEU A 265 -2.10 -7.73 -5.45
CA LEU A 265 -1.64 -6.96 -4.29
C LEU A 265 -0.87 -7.85 -3.31
N GLY A 266 -1.38 -9.05 -3.01
CA GLY A 266 -0.69 -10.03 -2.17
C GLY A 266 0.67 -10.44 -2.75
N LEU A 267 0.71 -10.84 -4.03
CA LEU A 267 1.93 -11.31 -4.69
C LEU A 267 2.98 -10.19 -4.84
N LEU A 268 2.58 -8.95 -5.13
CA LEU A 268 3.49 -7.79 -5.16
C LEU A 268 4.17 -7.55 -3.79
N ASN A 269 3.53 -7.99 -2.71
CA ASN A 269 4.02 -7.85 -1.35
C ASN A 269 4.71 -9.12 -0.81
N SER A 270 4.89 -10.19 -1.59
CA SER A 270 5.69 -11.34 -1.17
C SER A 270 7.18 -10.96 -1.02
N TYR A 271 7.93 -11.75 -0.26
CA TYR A 271 9.35 -11.45 -0.04
C TYR A 271 10.14 -11.49 -1.34
N ILE A 272 9.95 -12.52 -2.16
CA ILE A 272 10.69 -12.66 -3.41
C ILE A 272 10.40 -11.49 -4.37
N VAL A 273 9.15 -11.02 -4.47
CA VAL A 273 8.80 -9.91 -5.38
C VAL A 273 9.35 -8.57 -4.88
N LYS A 274 9.24 -8.28 -3.58
CA LYS A 274 9.85 -7.07 -2.99
C LYS A 274 11.37 -7.06 -3.17
N ARG A 275 12.03 -8.20 -3.01
CA ARG A 275 13.47 -8.33 -3.23
C ARG A 275 13.84 -8.08 -4.69
N GLN A 276 13.09 -8.65 -5.63
CA GLN A 276 13.27 -8.35 -7.06
C GLN A 276 13.13 -6.86 -7.40
N ILE A 277 12.16 -6.16 -6.79
CA ILE A 277 12.00 -4.72 -6.99
C ILE A 277 13.25 -3.96 -6.49
N ARG A 278 13.79 -4.34 -5.32
CA ARG A 278 14.99 -3.71 -4.74
C ARG A 278 16.25 -3.91 -5.59
N THR A 279 16.42 -5.07 -6.23
CA THR A 279 17.56 -5.33 -7.13
C THR A 279 17.48 -4.47 -8.40
N LYS A 280 16.26 -4.13 -8.82
CA LYS A 280 15.95 -3.32 -10.02
C LYS A 280 15.80 -1.81 -9.75
N GLN A 281 15.88 -1.40 -8.49
CA GLN A 281 15.81 0.00 -8.04
C GLN A 281 17.16 0.71 -8.23
N PHE A 282 17.20 1.76 -9.06
CA PHE A 282 18.40 2.54 -9.32
C PHE A 282 18.23 3.97 -8.79
N THR A 283 19.33 4.59 -8.34
CA THR A 283 19.34 5.99 -7.93
C THR A 283 19.49 6.89 -9.16
N ARG A 284 18.53 7.79 -9.37
CA ARG A 284 18.58 8.85 -10.36
C ARG A 284 18.78 10.19 -9.63
N ASP A 285 20.00 10.71 -9.69
CA ASP A 285 20.48 11.85 -8.92
C ASP A 285 20.29 11.65 -7.40
N VAL A 286 19.11 12.00 -6.88
CA VAL A 286 18.76 11.92 -5.45
C VAL A 286 17.55 11.03 -5.16
N ILE A 287 16.84 10.54 -6.18
CA ILE A 287 15.62 9.74 -6.01
C ILE A 287 15.84 8.36 -6.61
N ASP A 288 15.51 7.32 -5.84
CA ASP A 288 15.51 5.97 -6.41
C ASP A 288 14.22 5.68 -7.18
N THR A 289 14.40 4.94 -8.28
CA THR A 289 13.33 4.55 -9.19
C THR A 289 13.52 3.12 -9.70
N ILE A 290 12.42 2.38 -9.81
CA ILE A 290 12.41 1.13 -10.59
C ILE A 290 12.35 1.40 -12.10
N GLY A 291 11.83 2.56 -12.53
CA GLY A 291 11.64 2.86 -13.95
C GLY A 291 10.87 1.75 -14.68
N ASN A 292 11.21 1.53 -15.95
CA ASN A 292 10.56 0.48 -16.77
C ASN A 292 11.01 -0.95 -16.41
N ARG A 293 11.97 -1.11 -15.48
CA ARG A 293 12.43 -2.43 -15.04
C ARG A 293 11.39 -3.17 -14.21
N ILE A 294 10.25 -2.53 -13.89
CA ILE A 294 9.07 -3.26 -13.40
C ILE A 294 8.71 -4.41 -14.34
N ASP A 295 8.91 -4.25 -15.65
CA ASP A 295 8.62 -5.25 -16.68
C ASP A 295 9.41 -6.56 -16.43
N GLU A 296 10.57 -6.48 -15.80
CA GLU A 296 11.44 -7.63 -15.48
C GLU A 296 11.08 -8.33 -14.16
N VAL A 297 10.16 -7.77 -13.37
CA VAL A 297 9.77 -8.36 -12.08
C VAL A 297 8.89 -9.58 -12.34
N VAL A 298 9.33 -10.73 -11.84
CA VAL A 298 8.61 -12.01 -11.94
C VAL A 298 7.60 -12.12 -10.82
N ILE A 299 6.34 -12.39 -11.18
CA ILE A 299 5.23 -12.66 -10.27
C ILE A 299 5.02 -14.17 -10.17
N PRO A 300 5.18 -14.78 -8.98
CA PRO A 300 4.91 -16.20 -8.76
C PRO A 300 3.40 -16.42 -8.58
N ILE A 301 2.69 -16.75 -9.65
CA ILE A 301 1.24 -17.01 -9.61
C ILE A 301 1.01 -18.47 -9.20
N PRO A 302 0.33 -18.79 -8.09
CA PRO A 302 0.07 -20.18 -7.70
C PRO A 302 -0.61 -20.97 -8.82
N LYS A 303 -0.23 -22.23 -9.05
CA LYS A 303 -0.91 -23.12 -10.01
C LYS A 303 -2.27 -23.59 -9.46
N SER A 304 -2.37 -23.75 -8.15
CA SER A 304 -3.59 -24.14 -7.46
C SER A 304 -4.61 -23.00 -7.41
N GLU A 305 -5.77 -23.19 -8.03
CA GLU A 305 -6.90 -22.24 -7.97
C GLU A 305 -7.40 -22.03 -6.53
N MET A 306 -7.32 -23.06 -5.70
CA MET A 306 -7.67 -22.96 -4.28
C MET A 306 -6.73 -22.01 -3.55
N THR A 307 -5.44 -22.08 -3.83
CA THR A 307 -4.41 -21.22 -3.23
C THR A 307 -4.55 -19.78 -3.71
N LYS A 308 -4.76 -19.56 -5.02
CA LYS A 308 -5.08 -18.22 -5.57
C LYS A 308 -6.25 -17.58 -4.85
N LYS A 309 -7.37 -18.31 -4.78
CA LYS A 309 -8.60 -17.84 -4.14
C LYS A 309 -8.39 -17.56 -2.65
N LYS A 310 -7.68 -18.43 -1.93
CA LYS A 310 -7.45 -18.25 -0.50
C LYS A 310 -6.57 -17.05 -0.19
N ILE A 311 -5.51 -16.80 -0.97
CA ILE A 311 -4.71 -15.58 -0.85
C ILE A 311 -5.58 -14.36 -1.16
N SER A 312 -6.29 -14.36 -2.30
CA SER A 312 -7.15 -13.25 -2.70
C SER A 312 -8.21 -12.89 -1.65
N ASP A 313 -8.99 -13.88 -1.19
CA ASP A 313 -10.04 -13.70 -0.18
C ASP A 313 -9.46 -13.16 1.14
N PHE A 314 -8.29 -13.64 1.56
CA PHE A 314 -7.66 -13.19 2.78
C PHE A 314 -7.18 -11.74 2.69
N ILE A 315 -6.51 -11.38 1.60
CA ILE A 315 -6.06 -10.00 1.35
C ILE A 315 -7.26 -9.06 1.26
N LYS A 316 -8.30 -9.47 0.53
CA LYS A 316 -9.56 -8.73 0.41
C LYS A 316 -10.18 -8.46 1.77
N ASN A 317 -10.36 -9.49 2.59
CA ASN A 317 -10.95 -9.35 3.92
C ASN A 317 -10.16 -8.38 4.81
N ILE A 318 -8.82 -8.43 4.79
CA ILE A 318 -7.98 -7.51 5.54
C ILE A 318 -8.19 -6.06 5.08
N VAL A 319 -8.15 -5.83 3.77
CA VAL A 319 -8.32 -4.50 3.18
C VAL A 319 -9.71 -3.95 3.49
N GLU A 320 -10.75 -4.70 3.17
CA GLU A 320 -12.15 -4.29 3.38
C GLU A 320 -12.45 -4.04 4.86
N THR A 321 -11.98 -4.89 5.77
CA THR A 321 -12.18 -4.68 7.20
C THR A 321 -11.54 -3.36 7.64
N ARG A 322 -10.29 -3.12 7.23
CA ARG A 322 -9.58 -1.88 7.58
C ARG A 322 -10.30 -0.63 7.06
N ILE A 323 -10.81 -0.67 5.82
CA ILE A 323 -11.55 0.43 5.21
C ILE A 323 -12.87 0.64 5.95
N HIS A 324 -13.65 -0.40 6.19
CA HIS A 324 -14.90 -0.29 6.95
C HIS A 324 -14.68 0.31 8.33
N SER A 325 -13.66 -0.15 9.07
CA SER A 325 -13.33 0.43 10.38
C SER A 325 -12.87 1.90 10.28
N ARG A 326 -12.20 2.29 9.18
CA ARG A 326 -11.83 3.70 8.91
C ARG A 326 -13.07 4.55 8.73
N GLU A 327 -13.99 4.10 7.90
CA GLU A 327 -15.25 4.80 7.62
C GLU A 327 -16.15 4.86 8.85
N GLU A 328 -16.17 3.81 9.67
CA GLU A 328 -16.87 3.81 10.96
C GLU A 328 -16.29 4.89 11.88
N ILE A 329 -14.96 5.01 11.99
CA ILE A 329 -14.31 6.07 12.78
C ILE A 329 -14.70 7.47 12.24
N SER A 330 -14.63 7.68 10.93
CA SER A 330 -15.02 8.95 10.30
C SER A 330 -16.51 9.27 10.47
N SER A 331 -17.38 8.25 10.45
CA SER A 331 -18.82 8.38 10.71
C SER A 331 -19.11 8.72 12.17
N LEU A 332 -18.43 8.05 13.11
CA LEU A 332 -18.54 8.34 14.54
C LEU A 332 -18.08 9.77 14.85
N ALA A 333 -17.02 10.27 14.18
CA ALA A 333 -16.56 11.63 14.38
C ALA A 333 -17.63 12.66 13.96
N ARG A 334 -18.30 12.43 12.82
CA ARG A 334 -19.41 13.28 12.34
C ARG A 334 -20.64 13.27 13.24
N LYS A 335 -20.92 12.16 13.95
CA LYS A 335 -22.07 12.04 14.87
C LYS A 335 -21.87 12.74 16.22
N VAL A 336 -20.63 13.08 16.56
CA VAL A 336 -20.28 13.66 17.87
C VAL A 336 -20.47 15.18 17.90
N ILE A 337 -20.44 15.81 16.72
CA ILE A 337 -20.90 17.18 16.48
C ILE A 337 -22.41 17.13 16.24
#